data_AF-A0A0F9MSW3-F1
#
_entry.id   AF-A0A0F9MSW3-F1
#
_cell.length_a   1.000
_cell.length_b   1.000
_cell.length_c   1.000
_cell.angle_alpha   90.00
_cell.angle_beta   90.00
_cell.angle_gamma   90.00
#
_symmetry.space_group_name_H-M   'P 1'
#
loop_
_entity.id
_entity.type
_entity.pdbx_description
1 polymer ?
#
loop_
_entity_poly.entity_id
_entity_poly.type
_entity_poly.pdbx_seq_one_letter_code
_entity_poly.pdbx_strand_id
1 'polypeptide(L)'
;MSNCESCNVVLFEKTAIHLADVDVCKKCYEELKTEKGHLYGEAFNLMTYECEKCLKKEVLWNSRDGVTPFIIRCRHCQGEAKHINWSGDLYAPKHLPKRGDRVFLTMPSAINIILNKSMVAERWEHGEYPMKERFETQEEALEVMAGDAQKGEPLVYQIP
;
A
#
# COMPACT_ATOMS: atom_id res chain seq x y z
N MET A 1 3.32 29.59 -15.30
CA MET A 1 4.09 28.45 -14.79
C MET A 1 4.82 28.89 -13.54
N SER A 2 4.46 28.27 -12.43
CA SER A 2 5.09 28.31 -11.11
C SER A 2 4.07 27.67 -10.19
N ASN A 3 4.43 26.63 -9.46
CA ASN A 3 3.89 26.42 -8.13
C ASN A 3 4.64 25.33 -7.36
N CYS A 4 5.01 25.72 -6.13
CA CYS A 4 5.09 24.95 -4.90
C CYS A 4 5.72 25.84 -3.83
N GLU A 5 5.02 26.23 -2.75
CA GLU A 5 5.70 26.80 -1.56
C GLU A 5 5.81 25.82 -0.39
N SER A 6 5.25 24.61 -0.54
CA SER A 6 5.70 23.37 0.14
C SER A 6 5.02 22.11 -0.42
N CYS A 7 3.93 22.18 -1.20
CA CYS A 7 3.51 21.05 -2.07
C CYS A 7 2.33 21.25 -3.04
N ASN A 8 1.61 22.36 -3.13
CA ASN A 8 0.50 22.44 -4.12
C ASN A 8 1.00 22.80 -5.54
N VAL A 9 1.61 21.82 -6.22
CA VAL A 9 2.36 21.92 -7.47
C VAL A 9 1.48 22.02 -8.73
N VAL A 10 1.85 22.87 -9.70
CA VAL A 10 2.04 22.45 -11.12
C VAL A 10 3.22 23.20 -11.75
N LEU A 11 4.27 22.45 -12.15
CA LEU A 11 5.44 22.95 -12.88
C LEU A 11 5.87 21.92 -13.94
N PHE A 12 6.05 22.35 -15.20
CA PHE A 12 6.66 21.59 -16.31
C PHE A 12 7.79 22.45 -16.93
N GLU A 13 8.86 21.92 -17.53
CA GLU A 13 9.14 20.60 -18.09
C GLU A 13 10.15 19.80 -17.22
N LYS A 14 9.80 18.57 -16.81
CA LYS A 14 10.64 17.56 -16.11
C LYS A 14 10.83 17.64 -14.57
N THR A 15 9.85 18.09 -13.76
CA THR A 15 10.03 18.15 -12.28
C THR A 15 8.85 17.76 -11.39
N ALA A 16 7.78 17.13 -11.93
CA ALA A 16 6.81 16.41 -11.11
C ALA A 16 7.28 14.96 -10.89
N ILE A 17 7.49 14.56 -9.63
CA ILE A 17 7.83 13.18 -9.27
C ILE A 17 6.54 12.56 -8.73
N HIS A 18 5.92 11.68 -9.53
CA HIS A 18 4.75 10.92 -9.11
C HIS A 18 5.23 9.72 -8.28
N LEU A 19 5.19 9.83 -6.96
CA LEU A 19 5.48 8.71 -6.06
C LEU A 19 4.22 8.33 -5.32
N ALA A 20 3.95 7.03 -5.36
CA ALA A 20 2.90 6.33 -4.64
C ALA A 20 1.73 7.24 -4.22
N ASP A 21 1.78 7.91 -3.08
CA ASP A 21 0.55 8.49 -2.53
C ASP A 21 0.50 10.04 -2.53
N VAL A 22 1.47 10.77 -3.13
CA VAL A 22 1.48 12.25 -3.11
C VAL A 22 2.09 12.88 -4.37
N ASP A 23 1.38 13.82 -4.99
CA ASP A 23 1.97 14.71 -6.01
C ASP A 23 2.79 15.82 -5.32
N VAL A 24 4.11 15.65 -5.29
CA VAL A 24 5.07 16.62 -4.73
C VAL A 24 6.07 17.07 -5.78
N CYS A 25 6.54 18.32 -5.67
CA CYS A 25 7.59 18.80 -6.57
C CYS A 25 8.92 18.18 -6.15
N LYS A 26 9.87 18.07 -7.08
CA LYS A 26 11.20 17.53 -6.80
C LYS A 26 11.87 18.15 -5.56
N LYS A 27 11.72 19.45 -5.31
CA LYS A 27 12.32 20.12 -4.14
C LYS A 27 11.75 19.58 -2.82
N CYS A 28 10.43 19.61 -2.67
CA CYS A 28 9.77 19.13 -1.45
C CYS A 28 9.91 17.62 -1.29
N TYR A 29 9.99 16.87 -2.40
CA TYR A 29 10.33 15.46 -2.35
C TYR A 29 11.70 15.21 -1.70
N GLU A 30 12.74 15.94 -2.10
CA GLU A 30 14.07 15.79 -1.48
C GLU A 30 14.08 16.18 0.01
N GLU A 31 13.27 17.16 0.42
CA GLU A 31 13.15 17.60 1.82
C GLU A 31 12.33 16.63 2.69
N LEU A 32 11.38 15.89 2.11
CA LEU A 32 10.55 14.91 2.81
C LEU A 32 11.23 13.54 2.96
N LYS A 33 12.37 13.32 2.29
CA LYS A 33 13.11 12.07 2.44
C LYS A 33 13.59 11.91 3.87
N THR A 34 13.36 10.72 4.39
CA THR A 34 14.06 10.19 5.57
C THR A 34 15.57 10.26 5.37
N GLU A 35 16.35 10.10 6.44
CA GLU A 35 17.82 10.01 6.40
C GLU A 35 18.34 8.95 5.41
N LYS A 36 17.50 7.96 5.08
CA LYS A 36 17.79 6.86 4.15
C LYS A 36 17.49 7.20 2.68
N GLY A 37 16.91 8.37 2.41
CA GLY A 37 16.58 8.84 1.06
C GLY A 37 15.21 8.43 0.54
N HIS A 38 14.34 7.87 1.40
CA HIS A 38 12.99 7.39 1.07
C HIS A 38 11.93 8.29 1.66
N LEU A 39 10.75 8.37 1.06
CA LEU A 39 9.62 9.14 1.61
C LEU A 39 9.07 8.50 2.89
N TYR A 40 9.01 7.17 2.96
CA TYR A 40 8.42 6.45 4.09
C TYR A 40 9.48 5.77 4.95
N GLY A 41 9.36 5.89 6.28
CA GLY A 41 10.31 5.28 7.24
C GLY A 41 10.33 3.74 7.22
N GLU A 42 9.26 3.14 6.72
CA GLU A 42 9.09 1.69 6.55
C GLU A 42 9.57 1.16 5.19
N ALA A 43 10.06 2.05 4.33
CA ALA A 43 10.56 1.66 3.02
C ALA A 43 11.72 0.68 3.16
N PHE A 44 11.64 -0.45 2.46
CA PHE A 44 12.66 -1.50 2.45
C PHE A 44 12.94 -2.15 3.80
N ASN A 45 11.99 -2.10 4.74
CA ASN A 45 12.11 -2.79 6.03
C ASN A 45 11.58 -4.23 5.97
N LEU A 46 12.17 -5.08 6.81
CA LEU A 46 11.64 -6.37 7.21
C LEU A 46 10.78 -6.19 8.45
N MET A 47 9.52 -6.60 8.37
CA MET A 47 8.48 -6.30 9.35
C MET A 47 7.85 -7.58 9.87
N THR A 48 7.63 -7.68 11.19
CA THR A 48 7.12 -8.91 11.82
C THR A 48 5.61 -8.84 12.08
N TYR A 49 4.86 -9.72 11.45
CA TYR A 49 3.43 -9.87 11.67
C TYR A 49 3.13 -11.11 12.52
N GLU A 50 2.13 -11.03 13.38
CA GLU A 50 1.64 -12.15 14.18
C GLU A 50 0.12 -12.29 14.04
N CYS A 51 -0.34 -13.51 13.78
CA CYS A 51 -1.77 -13.80 13.72
C CYS A 51 -2.41 -13.84 15.11
N GLU A 52 -3.46 -13.06 15.31
CA GLU A 52 -4.18 -13.02 16.60
C GLU A 52 -4.89 -14.35 16.92
N LYS A 53 -5.24 -15.13 15.88
CA LYS A 53 -5.98 -16.39 16.03
C LYS A 53 -5.07 -17.60 16.25
N CYS A 54 -4.04 -17.76 15.41
CA CYS A 54 -3.18 -18.96 15.45
C CYS A 54 -1.77 -18.69 16.00
N LEU A 55 -1.47 -17.45 16.39
CA LEU A 55 -0.21 -17.00 16.99
C LEU A 55 1.05 -17.26 16.14
N LYS A 56 0.87 -17.63 14.87
CA LYS A 56 1.97 -17.80 13.94
C LYS A 56 2.51 -16.43 13.53
N LYS A 57 3.84 -16.35 13.54
CA LYS A 57 4.60 -15.18 13.10
C LYS A 57 5.12 -15.37 11.70
N GLU A 58 5.25 -14.27 10.99
CA GLU A 58 5.95 -14.20 9.72
C GLU A 58 6.63 -12.84 9.56
N VAL A 59 7.72 -12.83 8.78
CA VAL A 59 8.42 -11.61 8.42
C VAL A 59 8.11 -11.31 6.96
N LEU A 60 7.62 -10.10 6.68
CA LEU A 60 7.40 -9.61 5.33
C LEU A 60 8.41 -8.52 5.02
N TRP A 61 8.91 -8.50 3.79
CA TRP A 61 9.74 -7.40 3.31
C TRP A 61 8.90 -6.38 2.55
N ASN A 62 8.98 -5.11 2.94
CA ASN A 62 8.40 -4.02 2.17
C ASN A 62 9.35 -3.59 1.04
N SER A 63 9.18 -4.13 -0.17
CA SER A 63 10.10 -3.85 -1.29
C SER A 63 9.94 -2.44 -1.93
N ARG A 64 9.28 -1.51 -1.24
CA ARG A 64 8.68 -0.31 -1.82
C ARG A 64 9.00 0.90 -0.95
N ASP A 65 8.94 2.08 -1.55
CA ASP A 65 8.86 3.36 -0.84
C ASP A 65 7.40 3.79 -0.79
N GLY A 66 6.64 3.19 0.13
CA GLY A 66 5.19 3.38 0.26
C GLY A 66 4.67 2.84 1.58
N VAL A 67 3.44 3.26 1.94
CA VAL A 67 2.80 2.90 3.21
C VAL A 67 2.58 1.38 3.30
N THR A 68 2.81 0.77 4.47
CA THR A 68 2.51 -0.66 4.69
C THR A 68 1.24 -0.88 5.52
N PRO A 69 0.54 -2.01 5.33
CA PRO A 69 -0.65 -2.34 6.11
C PRO A 69 -0.32 -2.66 7.57
N PHE A 70 -1.09 -2.09 8.50
CA PHE A 70 -1.07 -2.48 9.92
C PHE A 70 -1.53 -3.94 10.14
N ILE A 71 -2.44 -4.40 9.27
CA ILE A 71 -3.10 -5.71 9.37
C ILE A 71 -3.04 -6.40 8.00
N ILE A 72 -2.70 -7.68 8.00
CA ILE A 72 -2.74 -8.55 6.82
C ILE A 72 -3.52 -9.84 7.11
N ARG A 73 -3.88 -10.58 6.06
CA ARG A 73 -4.43 -11.94 6.21
C ARG A 73 -3.31 -12.93 6.55
N CYS A 74 -3.53 -13.71 7.60
CA CYS A 74 -2.66 -14.81 8.00
C CYS A 74 -2.67 -15.91 6.95
N ARG A 75 -1.51 -16.25 6.41
CA ARG A 75 -1.38 -17.30 5.38
C ARG A 75 -1.74 -18.71 5.86
N HIS A 76 -1.86 -18.93 7.17
CA HIS A 76 -2.08 -20.26 7.74
C HIS A 76 -3.53 -20.56 8.09
N CYS A 77 -4.27 -19.56 8.60
CA CYS A 77 -5.64 -19.75 9.07
C CYS A 77 -6.63 -18.71 8.51
N GLN A 78 -6.18 -17.82 7.63
CA GLN A 78 -6.97 -16.72 7.04
C GLN A 78 -7.53 -15.71 8.05
N GLY A 79 -7.15 -15.80 9.33
CA GLY A 79 -7.43 -14.78 10.34
C GLY A 79 -6.61 -13.50 10.12
N GLU A 80 -6.76 -12.53 11.02
CA GLU A 80 -5.98 -11.29 10.99
C GLU A 80 -4.61 -11.50 11.61
N ALA A 81 -3.60 -10.89 10.99
CA ALA A 81 -2.24 -10.79 11.51
C ALA A 81 -1.82 -9.33 11.57
N LYS A 82 -1.31 -8.91 12.73
CA LYS A 82 -0.95 -7.52 13.02
C LYS A 82 0.56 -7.35 13.04
N HIS A 83 1.04 -6.18 12.67
CA HIS A 83 2.45 -5.81 12.83
C HIS A 83 2.74 -5.53 14.31
N ILE A 84 3.60 -6.34 14.93
CA ILE A 84 3.76 -6.40 16.40
C ILE A 84 5.09 -5.83 16.94
N ASN A 85 6.02 -5.41 16.08
CA ASN A 85 7.36 -4.97 16.52
C ASN A 85 7.95 -3.84 15.66
N TRP A 86 7.27 -2.71 15.65
CA TRP A 86 7.61 -1.51 14.88
C TRP A 86 9.06 -1.05 15.09
N SER A 87 9.55 -1.05 16.34
CA SER A 87 10.91 -0.62 16.65
C SER A 87 12.00 -1.64 16.29
N GLY A 88 11.62 -2.90 16.05
CA GLY A 88 12.52 -3.96 15.63
C GLY A 88 12.53 -4.21 14.13
N ASP A 89 11.88 -3.35 13.33
CA ASP A 89 11.91 -3.44 11.89
C ASP A 89 13.34 -3.24 11.37
N LEU A 90 13.79 -4.14 10.50
CA LEU A 90 15.16 -4.14 9.99
C LEU A 90 15.19 -3.54 8.59
N TYR A 91 15.87 -2.40 8.43
CA TYR A 91 16.11 -1.81 7.11
C TYR A 91 17.05 -2.65 6.27
N ALA A 92 16.54 -3.15 5.14
CA ALA A 92 17.22 -4.11 4.28
C ALA A 92 16.96 -3.80 2.78
N PRO A 93 17.51 -2.71 2.22
CA PRO A 93 17.28 -2.29 0.83
C PRO A 93 17.83 -3.24 -0.23
N LYS A 94 18.73 -4.15 0.15
CA LYS A 94 19.31 -5.17 -0.73
C LYS A 94 18.81 -6.58 -0.39
N HIS A 95 17.70 -6.68 0.36
CA HIS A 95 17.13 -7.98 0.70
C HIS A 95 16.71 -8.71 -0.57
N LEU A 96 17.01 -10.01 -0.62
CA LEU A 96 16.62 -10.89 -1.71
C LEU A 96 15.66 -11.94 -1.13
N PRO A 97 14.34 -11.76 -1.31
CA PRO A 97 13.33 -12.70 -0.85
C PRO A 97 13.58 -14.10 -1.42
N LYS A 98 13.32 -15.11 -0.59
CA LYS A 98 13.40 -16.51 -0.98
C LYS A 98 12.04 -17.02 -1.41
N ARG A 99 12.05 -18.13 -2.15
CA ARG A 99 10.86 -18.91 -2.45
C ARG A 99 10.04 -19.19 -1.18
N GLY A 100 8.75 -18.88 -1.23
CA GLY A 100 7.82 -19.03 -0.11
C GLY A 100 7.71 -17.81 0.81
N ASP A 101 8.62 -16.85 0.73
CA ASP A 101 8.52 -15.58 1.47
C ASP A 101 7.34 -14.76 0.93
N ARG A 102 6.78 -13.92 1.79
CA ARG A 102 5.78 -12.92 1.39
C ARG A 102 6.40 -11.53 1.44
N VAL A 103 6.04 -10.71 0.47
CA VAL A 103 6.58 -9.36 0.28
C VAL A 103 5.44 -8.39 0.00
N PHE A 104 5.61 -7.12 0.35
CA PHE A 104 4.78 -6.06 -0.19
C PHE A 104 5.33 -5.59 -1.53
N LEU A 105 4.51 -5.70 -2.58
CA LEU A 105 4.76 -5.16 -3.92
C LEU A 105 3.82 -3.99 -4.22
N THR A 106 4.26 -3.09 -5.09
CA THR A 106 3.39 -2.03 -5.58
C THR A 106 2.31 -2.69 -6.41
N MET A 107 1.05 -2.53 -6.01
CA MET A 107 -0.06 -3.13 -6.72
C MET A 107 -0.11 -2.59 -8.16
N PRO A 108 -0.03 -3.46 -9.19
CA PRO A 108 -0.25 -3.02 -10.55
C PRO A 108 -1.68 -2.54 -10.73
N SER A 109 -1.89 -1.43 -11.45
CA SER A 109 -3.23 -0.86 -11.65
C SER A 109 -4.23 -1.86 -12.23
N ALA A 110 -3.79 -2.76 -13.12
CA ALA A 110 -4.64 -3.81 -13.67
C ALA A 110 -5.15 -4.80 -12.60
N ILE A 111 -4.32 -5.14 -11.61
CA ILE A 111 -4.71 -6.02 -10.49
C ILE A 111 -5.65 -5.27 -9.55
N ASN A 112 -5.37 -3.99 -9.27
CA ASN A 112 -6.22 -3.15 -8.43
C ASN A 112 -7.66 -3.10 -8.98
N ILE A 113 -7.83 -2.88 -10.29
CA ILE A 113 -9.14 -2.90 -10.96
C ILE A 113 -9.90 -4.21 -10.70
N ILE A 114 -9.23 -5.36 -10.80
CA ILE A 114 -9.85 -6.67 -10.59
C ILE A 114 -10.27 -6.86 -9.12
N LEU A 115 -9.42 -6.45 -8.18
CA LEU A 115 -9.72 -6.53 -6.76
C LEU A 115 -10.88 -5.62 -6.36
N ASN A 116 -10.94 -4.38 -6.87
CA ASN A 116 -12.04 -3.47 -6.62
C ASN A 116 -13.37 -4.01 -7.16
N LYS A 117 -13.38 -4.61 -8.36
CA LYS A 117 -14.58 -5.29 -8.90
C LYS A 117 -15.06 -6.41 -7.98
N SER A 118 -14.12 -7.22 -7.48
CA SER A 118 -14.46 -8.33 -6.59
C SER A 118 -15.02 -7.82 -5.26
N MET A 119 -14.40 -6.79 -4.68
CA MET A 119 -14.84 -6.17 -3.43
C MET A 119 -16.20 -5.50 -3.55
N VAL A 120 -16.45 -4.73 -4.62
CA VAL A 120 -17.75 -4.09 -4.85
C VAL A 120 -18.84 -5.15 -4.99
N ALA A 121 -18.59 -6.21 -5.77
CA ALA A 121 -19.55 -7.30 -5.92
C ALA A 121 -19.85 -8.03 -4.60
N GLU A 122 -18.82 -8.33 -3.80
CA GLU A 122 -18.98 -8.99 -2.49
C GLU A 122 -19.71 -8.09 -1.48
N ARG A 123 -19.39 -6.79 -1.47
CA ARG A 123 -19.90 -5.86 -0.46
C ARG A 123 -21.19 -5.16 -0.85
N TRP A 124 -21.69 -5.34 -2.08
CA TRP A 124 -22.89 -4.65 -2.57
C TRP A 124 -24.10 -4.86 -1.65
N GLU A 125 -24.32 -6.10 -1.25
CA GLU A 125 -25.43 -6.57 -0.41
C GLU A 125 -24.96 -7.00 0.99
N HIS A 126 -23.79 -6.53 1.45
CA HIS A 126 -23.22 -6.96 2.73
C HIS A 126 -24.16 -6.67 3.91
N GLY A 127 -24.38 -7.66 4.78
CA GLY A 127 -25.42 -7.58 5.82
C GLY A 127 -25.26 -6.46 6.85
N GLU A 128 -24.03 -6.01 7.12
CA GLU A 128 -23.76 -4.94 8.10
C GLU A 128 -23.44 -3.59 7.47
N TYR A 129 -22.88 -3.58 6.25
CA TYR A 129 -22.33 -2.39 5.61
C TYR A 129 -22.50 -2.49 4.08
N PRO A 130 -23.74 -2.53 3.58
CA PRO A 130 -24.00 -2.76 2.16
C PRO A 130 -23.60 -1.53 1.34
N MET A 131 -22.78 -1.72 0.30
CA MET A 131 -22.31 -0.60 -0.53
C MET A 131 -23.43 0.08 -1.32
N LYS A 132 -24.54 -0.62 -1.60
CA LYS A 132 -25.72 -0.04 -2.28
C LYS A 132 -26.41 1.08 -1.50
N GLU A 133 -26.14 1.22 -0.20
CA GLU A 133 -26.65 2.35 0.60
C GLU A 133 -25.83 3.63 0.38
N ARG A 134 -24.60 3.51 -0.16
CA ARG A 134 -23.69 4.63 -0.41
C ARG A 134 -23.62 5.02 -1.88
N PHE A 135 -23.87 4.09 -2.80
CA PHE A 135 -23.76 4.30 -4.25
C PHE A 135 -25.01 3.78 -4.96
N GLU A 136 -25.44 4.43 -6.03
CA GLU A 136 -26.63 4.02 -6.78
C GLU A 136 -26.35 2.78 -7.64
N THR A 137 -25.13 2.65 -8.16
CA THR A 137 -24.70 1.56 -9.04
C THR A 137 -23.31 1.01 -8.68
N GLN A 138 -23.04 -0.23 -9.08
CA GLN A 138 -21.70 -0.82 -8.89
C GLN A 138 -20.66 -0.10 -9.74
N GLU A 139 -21.06 0.38 -10.92
CA GLU A 139 -20.23 1.17 -11.83
C GLU A 139 -19.77 2.48 -11.17
N GLU A 140 -20.69 3.22 -10.56
CA GLU A 140 -20.38 4.45 -9.82
C GLU A 140 -19.41 4.17 -8.65
N ALA A 141 -19.68 3.11 -7.87
CA ALA A 141 -18.77 2.70 -6.81
C ALA A 141 -17.36 2.42 -7.35
N LEU A 142 -17.26 1.69 -8.47
CA LEU A 142 -15.97 1.38 -9.10
C LEU A 142 -15.23 2.61 -9.62
N GLU A 143 -15.93 3.61 -10.15
CA GLU A 143 -15.34 4.87 -10.57
C GLU A 143 -14.74 5.64 -9.39
N VAL A 144 -15.47 5.71 -8.27
CA VAL A 144 -14.98 6.33 -7.04
C VAL A 144 -13.77 5.56 -6.49
N MET A 145 -13.85 4.22 -6.42
CA MET A 145 -12.73 3.41 -5.94
C MET A 145 -11.51 3.44 -6.86
N ALA A 146 -11.70 3.61 -8.17
CA ALA A 146 -10.60 3.79 -9.12
C ALA A 146 -9.95 5.17 -8.99
N GLY A 147 -10.72 6.21 -8.63
CA GLY A 147 -10.20 7.53 -8.27
C GLY A 147 -9.47 7.55 -6.93
N ASP A 148 -9.95 6.75 -5.97
CA ASP A 148 -9.35 6.59 -4.64
C ASP A 148 -8.20 5.56 -4.59
N ALA A 149 -8.01 4.75 -5.65
CA ALA A 149 -6.93 3.78 -5.74
C ALA A 149 -5.59 4.51 -5.69
N GLN A 150 -5.04 4.64 -4.48
CA GLN A 150 -3.78 5.33 -4.26
C GLN A 150 -2.70 4.56 -5.05
N LYS A 151 -1.99 5.27 -5.92
CA LYS A 151 -0.84 4.67 -6.62
C LYS A 151 0.09 4.14 -5.52
N GLY A 152 0.63 2.94 -5.62
CA GLY A 152 1.49 2.43 -4.54
C GLY A 152 0.78 1.70 -3.41
N GLU A 153 -0.51 1.37 -3.54
CA GLU A 153 -1.15 0.42 -2.62
C GLU A 153 -0.38 -0.91 -2.48
N PRO A 154 -0.28 -1.45 -1.25
CA PRO A 154 0.36 -2.74 -0.96
C PRO A 154 -0.40 -3.94 -1.53
N LEU A 155 0.29 -4.70 -2.38
CA LEU A 155 -0.04 -6.08 -2.66
C LEU A 155 0.85 -7.01 -1.84
N VAL A 156 0.25 -7.86 -1.00
CA VAL A 156 0.97 -8.99 -0.39
C VAL A 156 1.13 -10.09 -1.42
N TYR A 157 2.36 -10.34 -1.85
CA TYR A 157 2.70 -11.35 -2.84
C TYR A 157 3.59 -12.44 -2.23
N GLN A 158 3.34 -13.70 -2.58
CA GLN A 158 4.20 -14.82 -2.18
C GLN A 158 5.12 -15.22 -3.32
N ILE A 159 6.43 -15.28 -3.05
CA ILE A 159 7.42 -15.75 -4.03
C ILE A 159 7.17 -17.23 -4.33
N PRO A 160 7.02 -17.62 -5.61
CA PRO A 160 6.60 -18.95 -6.04
C PRO A 160 7.63 -20.05 -5.80
#